data_AF-A0A4R2RVM7-F1
#
_entry.id   AF-A0A4R2RVM7-F1
#
_cell.length_a   1.000
_cell.length_b   1.000
_cell.length_c   1.000
_cell.angle_alpha   90.00
_cell.angle_beta   90.00
_cell.angle_gamma   90.00
#
_symmetry.space_group_name_H-M   'P 1'
#
loop_
_entity.id
_entity.type
_entity.pdbx_description
1 polymer ?
#
loop_
_entity_poly.entity_id
_entity_poly.type
_entity_poly.pdbx_seq_one_letter_code
_entity_poly.pdbx_strand_id
1 'polypeptide(L)'
;MNLWINNQMIEANEGQTILEAARVAGIFIPTLCDRPGYSPAGTCGVCAVEVEGEAGTVLACCTPVRENMRILVPQSGQLPGGDDLDDLL
;
A
#
# COMPACT_ATOMS: atom_id res chain seq x y z
N MET A 1 -7.78 10.01 10.35
CA MET A 1 -6.89 10.91 9.57
C MET A 1 -7.05 10.61 8.11
N ASN A 2 -6.97 11.62 7.26
CA ASN A 2 -7.18 11.49 5.82
C ASN A 2 -5.83 11.43 5.12
N LEU A 3 -5.68 10.47 4.21
CA LEU A 3 -4.51 10.35 3.35
C LEU A 3 -4.93 9.88 1.96
N TRP A 4 -4.00 9.93 1.01
CA TRP A 4 -4.20 9.45 -0.34
C TRP A 4 -3.29 8.27 -0.63
N ILE A 5 -3.87 7.21 -1.17
CA ILE A 5 -3.13 6.14 -1.81
C ILE A 5 -3.55 6.12 -3.27
N ASN A 6 -2.59 6.38 -4.17
CA ASN A 6 -2.83 6.71 -5.57
C ASN A 6 -3.83 7.87 -5.69
N ASN A 7 -4.97 7.64 -6.35
CA ASN A 7 -6.01 8.65 -6.55
C ASN A 7 -7.19 8.49 -5.57
N GLN A 8 -7.08 7.61 -4.58
CA GLN A 8 -8.14 7.32 -3.63
C GLN A 8 -7.84 7.99 -2.29
N MET A 9 -8.77 8.82 -1.82
CA MET A 9 -8.75 9.34 -0.45
C MET A 9 -9.27 8.25 0.49
N ILE A 10 -8.53 7.99 1.57
CA ILE A 10 -8.89 6.98 2.56
C ILE A 10 -8.80 7.57 3.98
N GLU A 11 -9.60 7.01 4.87
CA GLU A 11 -9.49 7.28 6.30
C GLU A 11 -8.66 6.18 6.97
N ALA A 12 -7.72 6.58 7.82
CA ALA A 12 -6.95 5.68 8.65
C ALA A 12 -6.93 6.14 10.11
N ASN A 13 -6.69 5.18 11.00
CA ASN A 13 -6.50 5.42 12.41
C ASN A 13 -5.04 5.80 12.70
N GLU A 14 -4.85 6.60 13.74
CA GLU A 14 -3.52 6.92 14.24
C GLU A 14 -2.77 5.65 14.65
N GLY A 15 -1.48 5.58 14.32
CA GLY A 15 -0.62 4.44 14.62
C GLY A 15 -0.72 3.29 13.60
N GLN A 16 -1.64 3.32 12.64
CA GLN A 16 -1.65 2.35 11.54
C GLN A 16 -0.43 2.53 10.63
N THR A 17 0.05 1.43 10.07
CA THR A 17 1.01 1.42 8.97
C THR A 17 0.31 1.70 7.63
N ILE A 18 1.07 2.11 6.61
CA ILE A 18 0.54 2.27 5.25
C ILE A 18 -0.11 0.97 4.76
N LEU A 19 0.50 -0.18 5.06
CA LEU A 19 -0.03 -1.50 4.68
C LEU A 19 -1.39 -1.79 5.34
N GLU A 20 -1.54 -1.48 6.63
CA GLU A 20 -2.81 -1.67 7.34
C GLU A 20 -3.90 -0.74 6.82
N ALA A 21 -3.58 0.53 6.58
CA ALA A 21 -4.50 1.49 6.00
C ALA A 21 -4.95 1.07 4.58
N ALA A 22 -4.00 0.63 3.75
CA ALA A 22 -4.29 0.12 2.41
C ALA A 22 -5.23 -1.10 2.44
N ARG A 23 -5.02 -2.04 3.37
CA ARG A 23 -5.88 -3.22 3.54
C ARG A 23 -7.31 -2.85 3.90
N VAL A 24 -7.50 -1.93 4.83
CA VAL A 24 -8.84 -1.44 5.22
C VAL A 24 -9.53 -0.76 4.05
N ALA A 25 -8.78 -0.05 3.21
CA ALA A 25 -9.27 0.62 2.01
C ALA A 25 -9.47 -0.31 0.80
N GLY A 26 -9.15 -1.60 0.90
CA GLY A 26 -9.25 -2.56 -0.21
C GLY A 26 -8.14 -2.43 -1.26
N ILE A 27 -7.05 -1.73 -0.96
CA ILE A 27 -5.91 -1.53 -1.85
C ILE A 27 -4.88 -2.62 -1.60
N PHE A 28 -4.59 -3.40 -2.65
CA PHE A 28 -3.61 -4.48 -2.56
C PHE A 28 -2.17 -3.95 -2.64
N ILE A 29 -1.40 -4.20 -1.58
CA ILE A 29 0.06 -4.03 -1.56
C ILE A 29 0.65 -5.43 -1.34
N PRO A 30 1.52 -5.92 -2.24
CA PRO A 30 2.07 -7.26 -2.11
C PRO A 30 2.98 -7.36 -0.88
N THR A 31 2.89 -8.49 -0.18
CA THR A 31 3.66 -8.76 1.03
C THR A 31 4.08 -10.22 1.09
N LEU A 32 5.32 -10.50 1.49
CA LEU A 32 5.81 -11.88 1.67
C LEU A 32 6.09 -12.22 3.14
N CYS A 33 6.64 -11.28 3.90
CA CYS A 33 7.00 -11.48 5.31
C CYS A 33 5.95 -11.01 6.31
N ASP A 34 4.85 -10.40 5.85
CA ASP A 34 3.76 -9.95 6.71
C ASP A 34 2.84 -11.12 7.09
N ARG A 35 2.63 -11.35 8.40
CA ARG A 35 1.86 -12.48 8.92
C ARG A 35 0.99 -12.05 10.10
N PRO A 36 -0.25 -12.54 10.23
CA PRO A 36 -1.11 -12.24 11.36
C PRO A 36 -0.46 -12.60 12.70
N GLY A 37 -0.50 -11.69 13.66
CA GLY A 37 0.03 -11.89 15.02
C GLY A 37 1.54 -11.66 15.18
N TYR A 38 2.24 -11.22 14.13
CA TYR A 38 3.65 -10.85 14.19
C TYR A 38 3.85 -9.40 13.75
N SER A 39 4.83 -8.73 14.37
CA SER A 39 5.21 -7.39 13.93
C SER A 39 5.85 -7.44 12.53
N PRO A 40 5.60 -6.43 11.68
CA PRO A 40 6.20 -6.36 10.36
C PRO A 40 7.73 -6.33 10.42
N ALA A 41 8.39 -7.30 9.80
CA ALA A 41 9.84 -7.41 9.84
C ALA A 41 10.56 -6.51 8.83
N GLY A 42 9.87 -6.05 7.77
CA GLY A 42 10.46 -5.24 6.70
C GLY A 42 11.54 -5.94 5.86
N THR A 43 11.78 -7.23 6.07
CA THR A 43 12.93 -7.95 5.47
C THR A 43 12.74 -8.30 4.00
N CYS A 44 11.50 -8.48 3.53
CA CYS A 44 11.25 -8.92 2.16
C CYS A 44 11.36 -7.81 1.11
N GLY A 45 11.20 -6.54 1.49
CA GLY A 45 11.21 -5.40 0.55
C GLY A 45 10.04 -5.33 -0.45
N VAL A 46 9.15 -6.32 -0.48
CA VAL A 46 8.08 -6.44 -1.49
C VAL A 46 7.03 -5.32 -1.37
N CYS A 47 6.80 -4.83 -0.16
CA CYS A 47 5.80 -3.78 0.12
C CYS A 47 6.34 -2.35 -0.08
N ALA A 48 7.35 -2.17 -0.93
CA ALA A 48 7.92 -0.86 -1.18
C ALA A 48 6.91 0.05 -1.92
N VAL A 49 6.73 1.27 -1.42
CA VAL A 49 5.84 2.29 -1.96
C VAL A 49 6.54 3.64 -1.98
N GLU A 50 6.09 4.54 -2.83
CA GLU A 50 6.60 5.90 -2.91
C GLU A 50 5.71 6.83 -2.07
N VAL A 51 6.32 7.84 -1.46
CA VAL A 51 5.62 8.86 -0.67
C VAL A 51 6.00 10.23 -1.22
N GLU A 52 5.01 11.05 -1.53
CA GLU A 52 5.24 12.39 -2.07
C GLU A 52 6.03 13.24 -1.06
N GLY A 53 7.14 13.81 -1.52
CA GLY A 53 8.04 14.62 -0.70
C GLY A 53 9.13 13.84 0.06
N GLU A 54 9.12 12.50 0.01
CA GLU A 54 10.21 11.68 0.54
C GLU A 54 11.16 11.23 -0.58
N ALA A 55 12.46 11.14 -0.28
CA ALA A 55 13.46 10.69 -1.24
C ALA A 55 13.52 9.16 -1.25
N GLY A 56 13.08 8.55 -2.36
CA GLY A 56 13.09 7.10 -2.56
C GLY A 56 11.81 6.40 -2.10
N THR A 57 11.87 5.07 -1.99
CA THR A 57 10.73 4.25 -1.55
C THR A 57 10.84 3.91 -0.06
N VAL A 58 9.69 3.77 0.58
CA VAL A 58 9.56 3.30 1.96
C VAL A 58 8.84 1.96 2.00
N LEU A 59 8.99 1.21 3.08
CA LEU A 59 8.29 -0.05 3.26
C LEU A 59 6.91 0.20 3.89
N ALA A 60 5.85 -0.09 3.14
CA ALA A 60 4.48 0.15 3.60
C ALA A 60 4.15 -0.57 4.91
N CYS A 61 4.75 -1.74 5.15
CA CYS A 61 4.54 -2.52 6.37
C CYS A 61 5.18 -1.92 7.62
N CYS A 62 6.15 -1.00 7.49
CA CYS A 62 6.89 -0.45 8.63
C CYS A 62 6.64 1.05 8.82
N THR A 63 6.13 1.74 7.80
CA THR A 63 5.92 3.19 7.85
C THR A 63 4.53 3.51 8.38
N PRO A 64 4.41 4.29 9.48
CA PRO A 64 3.13 4.76 9.99
C PRO A 64 2.52 5.82 9.05
N VAL A 65 1.20 5.81 8.92
CA VAL A 65 0.48 6.84 8.16
C VAL A 65 0.48 8.18 8.88
N ARG A 66 0.37 9.25 8.11
CA ARG A 66 0.26 10.63 8.61
C ARG A 66 -0.88 11.34 7.90
N GLU A 67 -1.43 12.36 8.56
CA GLU A 67 -2.45 13.23 7.96
C GLU A 67 -1.89 13.89 6.68
N ASN A 68 -2.72 13.96 5.66
CA ASN A 68 -2.42 14.46 4.32
C ASN A 68 -1.27 13.75 3.57
N MET A 69 -0.87 12.56 4.01
CA MET A 69 0.16 11.78 3.34
C MET A 69 -0.32 11.34 1.95
N ARG A 70 0.57 11.34 0.96
CA ARG A 70 0.28 10.90 -0.41
C ARG A 70 1.21 9.78 -0.80
N ILE A 71 0.65 8.61 -1.04
CA ILE A 71 1.38 7.37 -1.31
C ILE A 71 1.09 6.92 -2.73
N LEU A 72 2.11 6.52 -3.47
CA LEU A 72 1.98 5.87 -4.77
C LEU A 72 2.41 4.41 -4.65
N VAL A 73 1.49 3.50 -4.98
CA VAL A 73 1.73 2.06 -4.96
C VAL A 73 2.03 1.58 -6.38
N PRO A 74 3.23 1.05 -6.65
CA PRO A 74 3.57 0.51 -7.97
C PRO A 74 2.81 -0.80 -8.21
N GLN A 75 1.82 -0.79 -9.10
CA GLN A 75 1.07 -1.99 -9.47
C GLN A 75 1.78 -2.76 -10.59
N SER A 76 2.50 -3.82 -10.22
CA SER A 76 3.02 -4.79 -11.20
C SER A 76 1.88 -5.75 -11.56
N GLY A 77 1.19 -5.51 -12.67
CA GLY A 77 0.17 -6.43 -13.20
C GLY A 77 -1.28 -5.97 -13.14
N GLN A 78 -1.55 -4.70 -12.82
CA GLN A 78 -2.85 -4.09 -13.09
C GLN A 78 -2.68 -3.19 -14.31
N LEU A 79 -3.01 -3.71 -15.49
CA LEU A 79 -3.12 -2.88 -16.69
C LEU A 79 -4.28 -1.88 -16.47
N PRO A 80 -4.17 -0.64 -16.95
CA PRO A 80 -5.34 0.24 -17.06
C PRO A 80 -6.25 -0.32 -18.15
N GLY A 81 -7.19 -1.16 -17.74
CA GLY A 81 -8.06 -1.94 -18.59
C GLY A 81 -8.52 -3.15 -17.78
N GLY A 82 -9.80 -3.23 -17.46
CA GLY A 82 -10.38 -4.45 -16.90
C GLY A 82 -10.58 -5.46 -18.03
N ASP A 83 -9.50 -5.99 -18.59
CA ASP A 83 -9.54 -7.19 -19.40
C ASP A 83 -9.41 -8.40 -18.46
N ASP A 84 -10.58 -8.83 -18.00
CA ASP A 84 -10.81 -10.13 -17.38
C ASP A 84 -10.14 -11.22 -18.24
N LEU A 85 -9.30 -12.06 -17.62
CA LEU A 85 -8.72 -13.24 -18.29
C LEU A 85 -9.80 -14.23 -18.79
N ASP A 86 -11.07 -14.00 -18.46
CA ASP A 86 -12.23 -14.77 -18.93
C ASP A 86 -12.65 -14.42 -20.37
N ASP A 87 -12.17 -13.32 -20.96
CA ASP A 87 -12.43 -12.94 -22.37
C ASP A 87 -11.46 -13.59 -23.38
N LEU A 88 -10.53 -14.42 -22.91
CA LEU A 88 -9.52 -15.13 -23.72
C LEU A 88 -9.78 -16.64 -23.86
N LEU A 89 -10.99 -17.11 -23.54
CA LEU A 89 -11.46 -18.49 -23.74
C LEU A 89 -12.53 -18.61 -24.84
#